data_AF-A0AAD4DLC4-F1
#
_entry.id   AF-A0AAD4DLC4-F1
#
_cell.length_a   1.000
_cell.length_b   1.000
_cell.length_c   1.000
_cell.angle_alpha   90.00
_cell.angle_beta   90.00
_cell.angle_gamma   90.00
#
_symmetry.space_group_name_H-M   'P 1'
#
loop_
_entity.id
_entity.type
_entity.pdbx_description
1 polymer ?
#
loop_
_entity_poly.entity_id
_entity_poly.type
_entity_poly.pdbx_seq_one_letter_code
_entity_poly.pdbx_strand_id
1 'polypeptide(L)'
;MANALFGLRVWMAFITLVNLSIIITFYAWLVPYFNKNKSEMSDHYEYSWDDYAFIITSPILFLAYLYSIWGQPRLHKYLRAFLMLLPALFLMGPMLRQIHLQIENAKKFNQYTPSEMEFEPFRCYGDTIDPACFVFRAYTFIPVIVGFFVLIEVFVTLLRGPLHPTKKVDF
;
A
#
# COMPACT_ATOMS: atom_id res chain seq x y z
N MET A 1 14.98 -4.40 -25.45
CA MET A 1 13.67 -4.31 -24.74
C MET A 1 13.64 -5.04 -23.39
N ALA A 2 14.33 -6.18 -23.21
CA ALA A 2 14.35 -6.92 -21.93
C ALA A 2 14.85 -6.11 -20.70
N ASN A 3 15.81 -5.20 -20.87
CA ASN A 3 16.40 -4.43 -19.77
C ASN A 3 15.42 -3.42 -19.13
N ALA A 4 14.55 -2.79 -19.93
CA ALA A 4 13.55 -1.85 -19.42
C ALA A 4 12.50 -2.55 -18.55
N LEU A 5 12.24 -3.83 -18.81
CA LEU A 5 11.23 -4.64 -18.12
C LEU A 5 11.76 -5.23 -16.83
N PHE A 6 13.03 -5.62 -16.85
CA PHE A 6 13.75 -5.96 -15.63
C PHE A 6 13.83 -4.74 -14.70
N GLY A 7 14.16 -3.56 -15.25
CA GLY A 7 14.15 -2.29 -14.50
C GLY A 7 12.80 -2.00 -13.85
N LEU A 8 11.70 -2.16 -14.59
CA LEU A 8 10.34 -1.98 -14.05
C LEU A 8 10.05 -2.97 -12.90
N ARG A 9 10.42 -4.25 -13.03
CA ARG A 9 10.21 -5.24 -11.96
C ARG A 9 11.05 -4.98 -10.71
N VAL A 10 12.30 -4.54 -10.88
CA VAL A 10 13.16 -4.12 -9.76
C VAL A 10 12.58 -2.90 -9.07
N TRP A 11 12.07 -1.93 -9.84
CA TRP A 11 11.40 -0.76 -9.30
C TRP A 11 10.12 -1.12 -8.53
N MET A 12 9.30 -2.04 -9.05
CA MET A 12 8.13 -2.54 -8.33
C MET A 12 8.49 -3.30 -7.05
N ALA A 13 9.57 -4.09 -7.06
CA ALA A 13 10.07 -4.74 -5.85
C ALA A 13 10.53 -3.71 -4.80
N PHE A 14 11.16 -2.62 -5.23
CA PHE A 14 11.53 -1.52 -4.34
C PHE A 14 10.30 -0.81 -3.75
N ILE A 15 9.30 -0.47 -4.58
CA ILE A 15 8.06 0.18 -4.11
C ILE A 15 7.31 -0.72 -3.10
N THR A 16 7.20 -2.02 -3.39
CA THR A 16 6.55 -2.98 -2.50
C THR A 16 7.34 -3.25 -1.22
N LEU A 17 8.67 -3.16 -1.26
CA LEU A 17 9.52 -3.18 -0.07
C LEU A 17 9.24 -1.96 0.82
N VAL A 18 9.21 -0.75 0.24
CA VAL A 18 8.89 0.48 0.98
C VAL A 18 7.51 0.38 1.63
N ASN A 19 6.51 -0.12 0.89
CA ASN A 19 5.18 -0.39 1.44
C ASN A 19 5.23 -1.33 2.63
N LEU A 20 5.91 -2.48 2.47
CA LEU A 20 6.05 -3.46 3.53
C LEU A 20 6.73 -2.89 4.77
N SER A 21 7.79 -2.10 4.60
CA SER A 21 8.45 -1.40 5.70
C SER A 21 7.49 -0.48 6.45
N ILE A 22 6.68 0.31 5.74
CA ILE A 22 5.70 1.22 6.35
C ILE A 22 4.61 0.45 7.10
N ILE A 23 4.06 -0.61 6.50
CA ILE A 23 3.07 -1.49 7.15
C ILE A 23 3.66 -2.07 8.45
N ILE A 24 4.89 -2.57 8.41
CA ILE A 24 5.59 -3.08 9.59
C ILE A 24 5.75 -1.97 10.63
N THR A 25 6.23 -0.78 10.25
CA THR A 25 6.39 0.34 11.19
C THR A 25 5.05 0.76 11.80
N PHE A 26 3.97 0.76 11.03
CA PHE A 26 2.64 1.09 11.53
C PHE A 26 2.17 0.07 12.60
N TYR A 27 2.14 -1.22 12.28
CA TYR A 27 1.61 -2.23 13.19
C TYR A 27 2.56 -2.61 14.33
N ALA A 28 3.87 -2.63 14.09
CA ALA A 28 4.85 -3.07 15.10
C ALA A 28 5.30 -1.93 16.03
N TRP A 29 5.21 -0.66 15.60
CA TRP A 29 5.64 0.47 16.41
C TRP A 29 4.50 1.44 16.72
N LEU A 30 3.76 1.93 15.71
CA LEU A 30 2.77 2.98 15.92
C LEU A 30 1.54 2.51 16.72
N VAL A 31 0.99 1.33 16.40
CA VAL A 31 -0.15 0.75 17.14
C VAL A 31 0.19 0.52 18.62
N PRO A 32 1.33 -0.12 18.98
CA PRO A 32 1.76 -0.24 20.36
C PRO A 32 2.03 1.12 21.04
N TYR A 33 2.60 2.08 20.32
CA TYR A 33 2.85 3.42 20.83
C TYR A 33 1.56 4.11 21.26
N PHE A 34 0.51 4.06 20.42
CA PHE A 34 -0.80 4.58 20.80
C PHE A 34 -1.41 3.80 21.96
N ASN A 35 -1.36 2.46 21.96
CA ASN A 35 -1.92 1.66 23.05
C ASN A 35 -1.24 1.92 24.41
N LYS A 36 0.05 2.30 24.43
CA LYS A 36 0.79 2.59 25.67
C LYS A 36 0.53 3.98 26.23
N ASN A 37 0.28 4.97 25.38
CA ASN A 37 0.17 6.38 25.77
C ASN A 37 -1.27 6.84 26.03
N LYS A 38 -2.23 5.91 26.06
CA LYS A 38 -3.63 6.23 26.26
C LYS A 38 -3.96 6.44 27.74
N SER A 39 -4.60 7.57 28.04
CA SER A 39 -5.36 7.80 29.28
C SER A 39 -6.63 6.94 29.26
N GLU A 40 -7.18 6.63 30.43
CA GLU A 40 -8.27 5.65 30.73
C GLU A 40 -9.55 5.74 29.87
N MET A 41 -9.68 6.74 28.99
CA MET A 41 -10.87 7.05 28.21
C MET A 41 -10.79 6.71 26.72
N SER A 42 -9.73 6.04 26.26
CA SER A 42 -9.57 5.72 24.84
C SER A 42 -9.37 4.22 24.63
N ASP A 43 -10.30 3.61 23.90
CA ASP A 43 -10.34 2.16 23.67
C ASP A 43 -9.08 1.65 23.01
N HIS A 44 -8.65 0.42 23.33
CA HIS A 44 -7.52 -0.23 22.67
C HIS A 44 -7.72 -0.25 21.15
N TYR A 45 -6.63 -0.17 20.39
CA TYR A 45 -6.71 -0.34 18.93
C TYR A 45 -7.26 -1.75 18.62
N GLU A 46 -8.49 -1.81 18.12
CA GLU A 46 -9.11 -3.03 17.65
C GLU A 46 -8.74 -3.28 16.19
N TYR A 47 -8.18 -4.47 15.92
CA TYR A 47 -7.85 -4.86 14.56
C TYR A 47 -9.14 -5.08 13.77
N SER A 48 -9.32 -4.25 12.75
CA SER A 48 -10.37 -4.40 11.75
C SER A 48 -9.99 -5.43 10.69
N TRP A 49 -10.98 -5.89 9.92
CA TRP A 49 -10.71 -6.80 8.80
C TRP A 49 -9.78 -6.18 7.74
N ASP A 50 -9.86 -4.86 7.55
CA ASP A 50 -9.00 -4.12 6.64
C ASP A 50 -7.52 -4.21 7.08
N ASP A 51 -7.26 -4.19 8.39
CA ASP A 51 -5.90 -4.31 8.93
C ASP A 51 -5.24 -5.65 8.57
N TYR A 52 -5.99 -6.74 8.70
CA TYR A 52 -5.53 -8.07 8.30
C TYR A 52 -5.27 -8.15 6.80
N ALA A 53 -6.10 -7.50 5.99
CA ALA A 53 -5.90 -7.43 4.55
C ALA A 53 -4.55 -6.79 4.22
N PHE A 54 -4.17 -5.70 4.88
CA PHE A 54 -2.87 -5.04 4.65
C PHE A 54 -1.68 -5.89 5.10
N ILE A 55 -1.77 -6.48 6.30
CA ILE A 55 -0.71 -7.32 6.86
C ILE A 55 -0.42 -8.53 5.97
N ILE A 56 -1.45 -9.10 5.33
CA ILE A 56 -1.31 -10.29 4.47
C ILE A 56 -0.94 -9.90 3.02
N THR A 57 -1.59 -8.89 2.44
CA THR A 57 -1.39 -8.56 1.02
C THR A 57 -0.04 -7.92 0.73
N SER A 58 0.49 -7.11 1.66
CA SER A 58 1.79 -6.46 1.50
C SER A 58 2.97 -7.45 1.32
N PRO A 59 3.17 -8.46 2.19
CA PRO A 59 4.24 -9.44 2.00
C PRO A 59 4.00 -10.34 0.79
N ILE A 60 2.74 -10.69 0.48
CA ILE A 60 2.41 -11.47 -0.74
C ILE A 60 2.85 -10.72 -1.99
N LEU A 61 2.55 -9.42 -2.09
CA LEU A 61 2.97 -8.60 -3.23
C LEU A 61 4.49 -8.49 -3.33
N PHE A 62 5.17 -8.23 -2.21
CA PHE A 62 6.63 -8.16 -2.19
C PHE A 62 7.28 -9.47 -2.65
N LEU A 63 6.84 -10.61 -2.11
CA LEU A 63 7.33 -11.93 -2.51
C LEU A 63 6.99 -12.25 -3.98
N ALA A 64 5.83 -11.83 -4.48
CA ALA A 64 5.45 -12.01 -5.88
C ALA A 64 6.39 -11.24 -6.83
N TYR A 65 6.78 -10.01 -6.48
CA TYR A 65 7.74 -9.25 -7.27
C TYR A 65 9.16 -9.80 -7.14
N LEU A 66 9.57 -10.27 -5.96
CA LEU A 66 10.85 -10.94 -5.76
C LEU A 66 10.95 -12.21 -6.63
N TYR A 67 9.91 -13.04 -6.61
CA TYR A 67 9.78 -14.22 -7.48
C TYR A 67 9.81 -13.83 -8.96
N SER A 68 9.17 -12.73 -9.33
CA SER A 68 9.19 -12.23 -10.71
C SER A 68 10.58 -11.75 -11.19
N ILE A 69 11.49 -11.37 -10.28
CA ILE A 69 12.86 -10.98 -10.62
C ILE A 69 13.72 -12.22 -10.88
N TRP A 70 13.52 -13.30 -10.12
CA TRP A 70 14.20 -14.58 -10.32
C TRP A 70 13.83 -15.32 -11.62
N GLY A 71 12.84 -14.82 -12.35
CA GLY A 71 12.69 -15.14 -13.77
C GLY A 71 12.18 -16.55 -14.09
N GLN A 72 11.54 -17.24 -13.14
CA GLN A 72 10.92 -18.54 -13.41
C GLN A 72 9.60 -18.37 -14.20
N PRO A 73 9.54 -18.77 -15.49
CA PRO A 73 8.39 -18.47 -16.35
C PRO A 73 7.33 -19.57 -16.29
N ARG A 74 6.98 -20.06 -15.09
CA ARG A 74 6.04 -21.19 -14.94
C ARG A 74 4.56 -20.78 -14.89
N LEU A 75 4.26 -19.50 -14.70
CA LEU A 75 2.88 -19.02 -14.57
C LEU A 75 2.38 -18.41 -15.88
N HIS A 76 1.16 -18.79 -16.27
CA HIS A 76 0.47 -18.20 -17.40
C HIS A 76 0.22 -16.70 -17.18
N LYS A 77 0.34 -15.88 -18.24
CA LYS A 77 0.28 -14.40 -18.15
C LYS A 77 -0.99 -13.88 -17.45
N TYR A 78 -2.15 -14.48 -17.76
CA TYR A 78 -3.43 -14.07 -17.17
C TYR A 78 -3.53 -14.46 -15.70
N LEU A 79 -3.01 -15.63 -15.33
CA LEU A 79 -3.02 -16.09 -13.94
C LEU A 79 -2.12 -15.20 -13.08
N ARG A 80 -0.92 -14.86 -13.57
CA ARG A 80 -0.02 -13.91 -12.90
C ARG A 80 -0.68 -12.54 -12.75
N ALA A 81 -1.26 -12.01 -13.83
CA ALA A 81 -1.93 -10.71 -13.81
C ALA A 81 -3.08 -10.70 -12.78
N PHE A 82 -3.90 -11.76 -12.74
CA PHE A 82 -4.98 -11.90 -11.77
C PHE A 82 -4.48 -11.99 -10.33
N LEU A 83 -3.43 -12.78 -10.09
CA LEU A 83 -2.79 -12.93 -8.77
C LEU A 83 -2.14 -11.64 -8.25
N MET A 84 -1.72 -10.74 -9.13
CA MET A 84 -1.19 -9.41 -8.76
C MET A 84 -2.30 -8.36 -8.63
N LEU A 85 -3.34 -8.46 -9.46
CA LEU A 85 -4.48 -7.54 -9.45
C LEU A 85 -5.27 -7.61 -8.14
N LEU A 86 -5.56 -8.83 -7.66
CA LEU A 86 -6.36 -9.03 -6.46
C LEU A 86 -5.73 -8.32 -5.23
N PRO A 87 -4.48 -8.61 -4.82
CA PRO A 87 -3.88 -7.93 -3.67
C PRO A 87 -3.72 -6.42 -3.90
N ALA A 88 -3.51 -5.95 -5.13
CA ALA A 88 -3.46 -4.52 -5.41
C ALA A 88 -4.81 -3.82 -5.17
N LEU A 89 -5.91 -4.43 -5.60
CA LEU A 89 -7.26 -3.93 -5.33
C LEU A 89 -7.57 -3.93 -3.83
N PHE A 90 -7.13 -4.97 -3.11
CA PHE A 90 -7.26 -5.03 -1.65
C PHE A 90 -6.39 -4.01 -0.91
N LEU A 91 -5.26 -3.56 -1.47
CA LEU A 91 -4.49 -2.45 -0.92
C LEU A 91 -5.15 -1.09 -1.16
N MET A 92 -5.70 -0.86 -2.36
CA MET A 92 -6.28 0.45 -2.68
C MET A 92 -7.68 0.66 -2.11
N GLY A 93 -8.54 -0.37 -2.16
CA GLY A 93 -9.96 -0.24 -1.82
C GLY A 93 -10.20 0.31 -0.41
N PRO A 94 -9.69 -0.35 0.65
CA PRO A 94 -9.89 0.11 2.01
C PRO A 94 -9.17 1.45 2.30
N MET A 95 -7.99 1.70 1.71
CA MET A 95 -7.30 2.99 1.88
C MET A 95 -8.06 4.16 1.22
N LEU A 96 -8.62 3.97 0.02
CA LEU A 96 -9.45 4.99 -0.62
C LEU A 96 -10.72 5.27 0.19
N ARG A 97 -11.33 4.23 0.76
CA ARG A 97 -12.45 4.36 1.69
C ARG A 97 -12.03 5.13 2.95
N GLN A 98 -10.88 4.81 3.54
CA GLN A 98 -10.35 5.48 4.72
C GLN A 98 -10.07 6.96 4.46
N ILE A 99 -9.44 7.30 3.32
CA ILE A 99 -9.22 8.67 2.87
C ILE A 99 -10.56 9.40 2.72
N HIS A 100 -11.55 8.78 2.08
CA HIS A 100 -12.87 9.36 1.90
C HIS A 100 -13.54 9.68 3.24
N LEU A 101 -13.53 8.72 4.18
CA LEU A 101 -14.09 8.90 5.52
C LEU A 101 -13.35 9.98 6.32
N GLN A 102 -12.02 10.06 6.22
CA GLN A 102 -11.25 11.12 6.88
C GLN A 102 -11.61 12.51 6.35
N ILE A 103 -11.75 12.66 5.03
CA ILE A 103 -12.18 13.91 4.41
C ILE A 103 -13.61 14.27 4.82
N GLU A 104 -14.52 13.29 4.84
CA GLU A 104 -15.91 13.52 5.25
C GLU A 104 -16.01 13.94 6.73
N ASN A 105 -15.26 13.26 7.61
CA ASN A 105 -15.21 13.58 9.03
C ASN A 105 -14.61 14.96 9.28
N ALA A 106 -13.55 15.33 8.57
CA ALA A 106 -12.97 16.68 8.66
C ALA A 106 -13.96 17.76 8.20
N LYS A 107 -14.69 17.52 7.10
CA LYS A 107 -15.73 18.44 6.64
C LYS A 107 -16.85 18.61 7.67
N LYS A 108 -17.33 17.51 8.26
CA LYS A 108 -18.35 17.56 9.32
C LYS A 108 -17.82 18.35 10.52
N PHE A 109 -16.59 18.09 10.96
CA PHE A 109 -15.98 18.80 12.08
C PHE A 109 -15.90 20.31 11.82
N ASN A 110 -15.41 20.72 10.64
CA ASN A 110 -15.30 22.13 10.25
C ASN A 110 -16.65 22.83 10.14
N GLN A 111 -17.74 22.11 9.83
CA GLN A 111 -19.09 22.70 9.82
C GLN A 111 -19.59 23.09 11.22
N TYR A 112 -19.12 22.39 12.27
CA TYR A 112 -19.56 22.63 13.65
C TYR A 112 -18.56 23.45 14.49
N THR A 113 -17.39 23.79 13.93
CA THR A 113 -16.30 24.44 14.66
C THR A 113 -16.16 25.90 14.21
N PRO A 114 -15.94 26.87 15.11
CA PRO A 114 -15.69 28.27 14.73
C PRO A 114 -14.48 28.39 13.80
N SER A 115 -14.55 29.35 12.86
CA SER A 115 -13.66 29.51 11.69
C SER A 115 -12.15 29.65 11.99
N GLU A 116 -11.76 29.84 13.25
CA GLU A 116 -10.35 29.94 13.65
C GLU A 116 -9.68 28.58 13.89
N MET A 117 -10.47 27.49 13.95
CA MET A 117 -9.97 26.11 14.12
C MET A 117 -10.41 25.22 12.96
N GLU A 118 -9.99 25.55 11.74
CA GLU A 118 -10.15 24.64 10.61
C GLU A 118 -9.25 23.40 10.78
N PHE A 119 -9.89 22.24 10.82
CA PHE A 119 -9.23 20.95 10.84
C PHE A 119 -8.92 20.49 9.42
N GLU A 120 -7.64 20.29 9.12
CA GLU A 120 -7.19 19.69 7.87
C GLU A 120 -6.95 18.18 8.08
N PRO A 121 -7.62 17.28 7.32
CA PRO A 121 -7.65 15.83 7.58
C PRO A 121 -6.29 15.15 7.55
N PHE A 122 -5.31 15.76 6.86
CA PHE A 122 -3.97 15.22 6.69
C PHE A 122 -2.92 16.21 7.14
N ARG A 123 -3.19 17.14 8.07
CA ARG A 123 -2.17 18.04 8.63
C ARG A 123 -1.64 17.48 9.95
N CYS A 124 -0.33 17.57 10.14
CA CYS A 124 0.32 17.21 11.40
C CYS A 124 0.40 18.51 12.19
N TYR A 125 -0.19 18.53 13.38
CA TYR A 125 -0.21 19.71 14.24
C TYR A 125 0.91 19.63 15.27
N GLY A 126 1.58 20.75 15.50
CA GLY A 126 2.73 20.87 16.41
C GLY A 126 3.95 21.47 15.72
N ASP A 127 4.72 22.30 16.45
CA ASP A 127 5.98 22.88 15.97
C ASP A 127 7.12 21.85 15.88
N THR A 128 6.92 20.66 16.44
CA THR A 128 7.88 19.56 16.42
C THR A 128 7.51 18.50 15.39
N ILE A 129 8.53 17.91 14.76
CA ILE A 129 8.40 16.79 13.81
C ILE A 129 7.84 15.59 14.58
N ASP A 130 6.54 15.33 14.47
CA ASP A 130 5.91 14.16 15.07
C ASP A 130 6.04 12.93 14.14
N PRO A 131 6.94 11.97 14.46
CA PRO A 131 7.15 10.79 13.62
C PRO A 131 5.88 9.93 13.53
N ALA A 132 5.00 9.94 14.53
CA ALA A 132 3.75 9.19 14.51
C ALA A 132 2.84 9.66 13.37
N CYS A 133 2.71 10.99 13.20
CA CYS A 133 1.93 11.57 12.12
C CYS A 133 2.49 11.25 10.73
N PHE A 134 3.82 11.28 10.55
CA PHE A 134 4.44 10.92 9.27
C PHE A 134 4.21 9.45 8.90
N VAL A 135 4.37 8.53 9.86
CA VAL A 135 4.09 7.10 9.65
C VAL A 135 2.62 6.89 9.30
N PHE A 136 1.70 7.56 9.99
CA PHE A 136 0.26 7.47 9.71
C PHE A 136 -0.10 7.93 8.29
N ARG A 137 0.47 9.06 7.84
CA ARG A 137 0.27 9.54 6.47
C ARG A 137 0.88 8.60 5.44
N ALA A 138 2.11 8.14 5.68
CA ALA A 138 2.78 7.20 4.78
C ALA A 138 1.95 5.90 4.65
N TYR A 139 1.44 5.39 5.77
CA TYR A 139 0.54 4.24 5.81
C TYR A 139 -0.74 4.47 5.00
N THR A 140 -1.29 5.68 5.00
CA THR A 140 -2.52 6.00 4.28
C THR A 140 -2.30 6.09 2.76
N PHE A 141 -1.23 6.75 2.32
CA PHE A 141 -1.03 7.08 0.89
C PHE A 141 -0.17 6.08 0.12
N ILE A 142 0.84 5.48 0.75
CA ILE A 142 1.79 4.61 0.05
C ILE A 142 1.11 3.33 -0.50
N PRO A 143 0.22 2.64 0.22
CA PRO A 143 -0.48 1.47 -0.34
C PRO A 143 -1.33 1.82 -1.58
N VAL A 144 -1.91 3.02 -1.62
CA VAL A 144 -2.66 3.51 -2.79
C VAL A 144 -1.74 3.69 -3.99
N ILE A 145 -0.59 4.34 -3.76
CA ILE A 145 0.43 4.55 -4.81
C ILE A 145 0.95 3.19 -5.32
N VAL A 146 1.26 2.27 -4.41
CA VAL A 146 1.72 0.92 -4.74
C VAL A 146 0.68 0.20 -5.59
N GLY A 147 -0.58 0.16 -5.14
CA GLY A 147 -1.65 -0.49 -5.89
C GLY A 147 -1.86 0.10 -7.28
N PHE A 148 -1.74 1.41 -7.44
CA PHE A 148 -1.82 2.08 -8.74
C PHE A 148 -0.68 1.64 -9.69
N PHE A 149 0.55 1.56 -9.19
CA PHE A 149 1.67 1.05 -9.98
C PHE A 149 1.51 -0.42 -10.37
N VAL A 150 0.94 -1.25 -9.47
CA VAL A 150 0.62 -2.65 -9.80
C VAL A 150 -0.45 -2.72 -10.88
N LEU A 151 -1.49 -1.87 -10.85
CA LEU A 151 -2.49 -1.80 -11.92
C LEU A 151 -1.87 -1.45 -13.27
N ILE A 152 -0.95 -0.49 -13.30
CA ILE A 152 -0.22 -0.14 -14.53
C ILE A 152 0.58 -1.36 -15.04
N GLU A 153 1.31 -2.06 -14.16
CA GLU A 153 2.07 -3.25 -14.57
C GLU A 153 1.17 -4.37 -15.10
N VAL A 154 0.04 -4.64 -14.44
CA VAL A 154 -0.97 -5.60 -14.89
C VAL A 154 -1.51 -5.21 -16.26
N PHE A 155 -1.90 -3.95 -16.45
CA PHE A 155 -2.41 -3.45 -17.73
C PHE A 155 -1.38 -3.59 -18.86
N VAL A 156 -0.14 -3.17 -18.60
CA VAL A 156 0.98 -3.30 -19.57
C VAL A 156 1.25 -4.77 -19.89
N THR A 157 1.19 -5.66 -18.90
CA THR A 157 1.40 -7.11 -19.07
C THR A 157 0.30 -7.77 -19.90
N LEU A 158 -0.95 -7.33 -19.72
CA LEU A 158 -2.08 -7.81 -20.52
C LEU A 158 -1.99 -7.38 -21.98
N LEU A 159 -1.62 -6.11 -22.24
CA LEU A 159 -1.50 -5.57 -23.60
C LEU A 159 -0.30 -6.12 -24.37
N ARG A 160 0.86 -6.27 -23.73
CA ARG A 160 2.12 -6.63 -24.41
C ARG A 160 2.49 -8.10 -24.31
N GLY A 161 1.71 -8.93 -23.60
CA GLY A 161 2.01 -10.35 -23.39
C GLY A 161 3.16 -10.59 -22.39
N PRO A 162 3.57 -11.86 -22.17
CA PRO A 162 4.64 -12.17 -21.24
C PRO A 162 5.96 -11.65 -21.82
N LEU A 163 6.54 -10.69 -21.12
CA LEU A 163 7.68 -9.87 -21.54
C LEU A 163 9.04 -10.59 -21.47
N HIS A 164 9.02 -11.93 -21.41
CA HIS A 164 10.21 -12.75 -21.61
C HIS A 164 10.16 -13.40 -22.99
N PRO A 165 11.27 -13.35 -23.75
CA PRO A 165 11.37 -14.23 -24.90
C PRO A 165 11.22 -15.65 -24.38
N THR A 166 10.20 -16.37 -24.85
CA THR A 166 10.21 -17.83 -24.81
C THR A 166 11.51 -18.25 -25.46
N LYS A 167 12.49 -18.67 -24.64
CA LYS A 167 13.63 -19.43 -25.16
C LYS A 167 12.99 -20.56 -25.95
N LYS A 168 13.17 -20.55 -27.28
CA LYS A 168 12.87 -21.71 -28.11
C LYS A 168 13.72 -22.83 -27.52
N VAL A 169 13.04 -23.82 -26.94
CA VAL A 169 13.65 -25.12 -26.72
C VAL A 169 13.61 -25.73 -28.11
N ASP A 170 14.70 -25.56 -28.86
CA ASP A 170 14.91 -26.35 -30.05
C ASP A 170 15.11 -27.79 -29.57
N PHE A 171 14.29 -28.69 -30.13
CA PHE A 171 14.16 -30.11 -29.79
C PHE A 171 15.46 -30.87 -29.95
#